data_AF-A0A956D059-F1
#
_entry.id   AF-A0A956D059-F1
#
_cell.length_a   1.000
_cell.length_b   1.000
_cell.length_c   1.000
_cell.angle_alpha   90.00
_cell.angle_beta   90.00
_cell.angle_gamma   90.00
#
_symmetry.space_group_name_H-M   'P 1'
#
loop_
_entity.id
_entity.type
_entity.pdbx_description
1 polymer ?
#
loop_
_entity_poly.entity_id
_entity_poly.type
_entity_poly.pdbx_seq_one_letter_code
_entity_poly.pdbx_strand_id
1 'polypeptide(L)'
;MILELLIGAGIVAAGAAAARVIVRRRAAGAEDDDALRDEKPKAKRKREAKRETPAPAGPRGLRVGDVLLYADTELWLAGCVSLDEEGFVAKLFPCPGAERAEFVAQLDPDAKELATLRPTDEVPDGPVPESLPIDGRRVQLESRGVAEIRTEGEHLPRTTERASYAILSDVGGRLLVVVDFVKGKRLALVGDRVSRHMVDLLPGGDLEPNEPS
;
A
#
# COMPACT_ATOMS: atom_id res chain seq x y z
N MET A 1 59.29 -5.06 5.37
CA MET A 1 59.03 -5.57 6.73
C MET A 1 57.56 -5.25 7.01
N ILE A 2 56.69 -6.27 7.10
CA ILE A 2 56.23 -6.91 8.36
C ILE A 2 55.27 -5.94 9.08
N LEU A 3 53.99 -6.27 9.37
CA LEU A 3 53.35 -7.60 9.54
C LEU A 3 51.91 -7.64 8.96
N GLU A 4 51.38 -8.86 8.81
CA GLU A 4 49.98 -9.27 8.57
C GLU A 4 49.01 -8.86 9.73
N LEU A 5 47.73 -9.25 9.92
CA LEU A 5 46.87 -10.38 9.52
C LEU A 5 45.39 -9.89 9.32
N LEU A 6 44.33 -10.65 8.97
CA LEU A 6 44.11 -12.11 8.80
C LEU A 6 43.06 -12.41 7.68
N ILE A 7 41.90 -13.02 7.99
CA ILE A 7 40.85 -13.55 7.08
C ILE A 7 39.47 -13.34 7.73
N GLY A 8 38.38 -13.26 6.93
CA GLY A 8 37.01 -13.41 7.41
C GLY A 8 36.03 -13.91 6.33
N ALA A 9 35.79 -15.22 6.25
CA ALA A 9 34.85 -15.83 5.30
C ALA A 9 33.57 -16.30 6.01
N GLY A 10 32.40 -15.80 5.59
CA GLY A 10 31.09 -16.15 6.18
C GLY A 10 30.43 -17.34 5.46
N ILE A 11 30.29 -18.46 6.16
CA ILE A 11 29.52 -19.63 5.70
C ILE A 11 28.07 -19.51 6.20
N VAL A 12 27.10 -19.75 5.33
CA VAL A 12 25.68 -19.87 5.70
C VAL A 12 25.20 -21.29 5.38
N ALA A 13 24.76 -22.02 6.40
CA ALA A 13 24.24 -23.38 6.27
C ALA A 13 23.29 -23.75 7.43
N ALA A 14 22.37 -24.67 7.15
CA ALA A 14 21.33 -25.23 8.03
C ALA A 14 20.19 -24.27 8.46
N GLY A 15 18.95 -24.75 8.67
CA GLY A 15 18.43 -26.09 8.37
C GLY A 15 17.19 -26.50 9.17
N ALA A 16 16.41 -27.44 8.60
CA ALA A 16 15.15 -28.04 9.11
C ALA A 16 13.96 -27.06 9.30
N ALA A 17 12.73 -27.29 8.84
CA ALA A 17 11.91 -28.48 8.55
C ALA A 17 11.13 -29.08 9.74
N ALA A 18 9.80 -29.08 9.63
CA ALA A 18 8.88 -29.84 10.47
C ALA A 18 7.64 -30.25 9.65
N ALA A 19 7.26 -31.53 9.72
CA ALA A 19 6.09 -32.09 9.02
C ALA A 19 5.11 -32.71 10.02
N ARG A 20 3.83 -32.81 9.66
CA ARG A 20 2.85 -33.67 10.34
C ARG A 20 1.99 -34.44 9.33
N VAL A 21 1.61 -35.66 9.71
CA VAL A 21 1.09 -36.71 8.81
C VAL A 21 -0.10 -37.43 9.45
N ILE A 22 -1.23 -37.47 8.75
CA ILE A 22 -2.50 -38.17 9.10
C ILE A 22 -3.09 -38.69 7.75
N VAL A 23 -3.35 -39.97 7.42
CA VAL A 23 -3.56 -41.27 8.13
C VAL A 23 -5.00 -41.43 8.65
N ARG A 24 -5.86 -42.34 8.13
CA ARG A 24 -5.70 -43.52 7.23
C ARG A 24 -7.07 -44.00 6.69
N ARG A 25 -7.07 -44.76 5.57
CA ARG A 25 -8.06 -45.79 5.08
C ARG A 25 -9.57 -45.41 5.01
N ARG A 26 -10.39 -45.72 3.99
CA ARG A 26 -10.47 -46.68 2.85
C ARG A 26 -11.42 -47.89 3.09
N ALA A 27 -12.51 -47.90 2.29
CA ALA A 27 -13.33 -49.02 1.77
C ALA A 27 -14.62 -49.53 2.48
N ALA A 28 -15.62 -49.77 1.61
CA ALA A 28 -16.71 -50.78 1.63
C ALA A 28 -18.00 -50.55 2.47
N GLY A 29 -19.16 -50.77 1.82
CA GLY A 29 -20.51 -50.83 2.40
C GLY A 29 -21.62 -50.62 1.35
N ALA A 30 -22.71 -51.41 1.42
CA ALA A 30 -23.93 -51.35 0.58
C ALA A 30 -24.64 -49.97 0.62
N GLU A 31 -25.45 -49.54 -0.36
CA GLU A 31 -26.64 -50.17 -0.99
C GLU A 31 -27.83 -50.38 -0.03
N ASP A 32 -29.04 -50.29 -0.57
CA ASP A 32 -30.29 -49.90 0.12
C ASP A 32 -30.80 -50.82 1.24
N ASP A 33 -31.54 -50.23 2.18
CA ASP A 33 -32.84 -50.79 2.60
C ASP A 33 -33.82 -49.67 3.03
N ASP A 34 -35.12 -49.95 2.98
CA ASP A 34 -36.23 -48.99 3.09
C ASP A 34 -36.85 -48.93 4.51
N ALA A 35 -37.85 -48.04 4.65
CA ALA A 35 -39.06 -48.18 5.48
C ALA A 35 -39.22 -47.32 6.75
N LEU A 36 -40.39 -46.65 6.77
CA LEU A 36 -41.24 -46.30 7.93
C LEU A 36 -40.93 -45.05 8.80
N ARG A 37 -41.61 -43.96 8.41
CA ARG A 37 -42.60 -43.17 9.21
C ARG A 37 -42.31 -42.88 10.70
N ASP A 38 -42.34 -41.59 11.06
CA ASP A 38 -43.57 -41.01 11.66
C ASP A 38 -43.56 -39.47 11.72
N GLU A 39 -44.73 -38.85 11.93
CA GLU A 39 -44.95 -37.40 11.89
C GLU A 39 -44.77 -36.67 13.24
N LYS A 40 -44.19 -35.46 13.24
CA LYS A 40 -44.64 -34.32 14.08
C LYS A 40 -44.03 -32.95 13.64
N PRO A 41 -44.58 -31.80 14.09
CA PRO A 41 -44.65 -30.60 13.25
C PRO A 41 -43.41 -29.69 13.24
N LYS A 42 -43.27 -28.96 12.12
CA LYS A 42 -42.20 -27.98 11.86
C LYS A 42 -42.32 -26.72 12.73
N ALA A 43 -41.75 -26.76 13.93
CA ALA A 43 -41.50 -25.55 14.72
C ALA A 43 -40.52 -24.62 13.97
N LYS A 44 -41.01 -23.51 13.41
CA LYS A 44 -40.19 -22.50 12.72
C LYS A 44 -39.28 -21.78 13.71
N ARG A 45 -38.14 -22.38 14.07
CA ARG A 45 -37.02 -21.67 14.70
C ARG A 45 -36.57 -20.57 13.74
N LYS A 46 -36.91 -19.32 14.07
CA LYS A 46 -36.39 -18.12 13.42
C LYS A 46 -34.87 -18.12 13.61
N ARG A 47 -34.12 -18.61 12.61
CA ARG A 47 -32.67 -18.41 12.55
C ARG A 47 -32.45 -16.92 12.43
N GLU A 48 -32.12 -16.28 13.55
CA GLU A 48 -31.42 -15.00 13.49
C GLU A 48 -30.13 -15.28 12.74
N ALA A 49 -30.01 -14.65 11.56
CA ALA A 49 -28.77 -14.67 10.81
C ALA A 49 -27.76 -13.90 11.66
N LYS A 50 -26.97 -14.64 12.45
CA LYS A 50 -25.78 -14.12 13.12
C LYS A 50 -24.94 -13.51 12.01
N ARG A 51 -24.99 -12.17 11.88
CA ARG A 51 -24.16 -11.43 10.92
C ARG A 51 -22.74 -11.91 11.14
N GLU A 52 -22.18 -12.57 10.14
CA GLU A 52 -20.78 -12.93 10.16
C GLU A 52 -20.03 -11.61 10.06
N THR A 53 -19.53 -11.14 11.21
CA THR A 53 -18.57 -10.03 11.24
C THR A 53 -17.51 -10.37 10.21
N PRO A 54 -17.30 -9.56 9.15
CA PRO A 54 -16.36 -9.91 8.10
C PRO A 54 -15.02 -10.29 8.73
N ALA A 55 -14.48 -11.45 8.34
CA ALA A 55 -13.15 -11.83 8.76
C ALA A 55 -12.21 -10.65 8.43
N PRO A 56 -11.35 -10.21 9.36
CA PRO A 56 -10.58 -8.99 9.17
C PRO A 56 -9.77 -9.13 7.87
N ALA A 57 -10.11 -8.30 6.89
CA ALA A 57 -9.40 -8.28 5.62
C ALA A 57 -7.91 -8.03 5.91
N GLY A 58 -7.03 -8.69 5.16
CA GLY A 58 -5.61 -8.35 5.15
C GLY A 58 -5.45 -6.84 4.95
N PRO A 59 -4.44 -6.21 5.57
CA PRO A 59 -4.36 -4.74 5.71
C PRO A 59 -4.55 -4.05 4.37
N ARG A 60 -5.73 -3.43 4.18
CA ARG A 60 -6.03 -2.72 2.94
C ARG A 60 -5.08 -1.53 2.83
N GLY A 61 -4.45 -1.38 1.67
CA GLY A 61 -3.83 -0.12 1.27
C GLY A 61 -4.86 1.02 1.24
N LEU A 62 -4.37 2.25 1.20
CA LEU A 62 -5.19 3.46 1.19
C LEU A 62 -6.08 3.54 -0.07
N ARG A 63 -7.25 4.15 0.11
CA ARG A 63 -8.26 4.44 -0.91
C ARG A 63 -8.61 5.93 -0.94
N VAL A 64 -9.20 6.36 -2.05
CA VAL A 64 -9.87 7.67 -2.10
C VAL A 64 -11.01 7.70 -1.08
N GLY A 65 -11.18 8.83 -0.39
CA GLY A 65 -12.18 9.02 0.65
C GLY A 65 -11.76 8.56 2.06
N ASP A 66 -10.63 7.85 2.21
CA ASP A 66 -10.03 7.62 3.53
C ASP A 66 -9.61 8.94 4.19
N VAL A 67 -9.59 8.98 5.53
CA VAL A 67 -9.02 10.09 6.31
C VAL A 67 -7.92 9.54 7.21
N LEU A 68 -6.75 10.16 7.16
CA LEU A 68 -5.64 9.87 8.07
C LEU A 68 -5.54 10.97 9.14
N LEU A 69 -5.57 10.57 10.42
CA LEU A 69 -5.26 11.48 11.52
C LEU A 69 -3.74 11.42 11.76
N TYR A 70 -3.06 12.56 11.62
CA TYR A 70 -1.60 12.64 11.79
C TYR A 70 -1.23 13.85 12.65
N ALA A 71 -0.64 13.58 13.82
CA ALA A 71 -0.41 14.57 14.88
C ALA A 71 -1.68 15.33 15.28
N ASP A 72 -1.87 16.55 14.78
CA ASP A 72 -2.99 17.47 15.04
C ASP A 72 -3.74 17.87 13.76
N THR A 73 -3.47 17.21 12.62
CA THR A 73 -4.21 17.42 11.36
C THR A 73 -4.99 16.17 10.94
N GLU A 74 -6.11 16.41 10.26
CA GLU A 74 -6.76 15.42 9.40
C GLU A 74 -6.18 15.54 7.98
N LEU A 75 -5.98 14.42 7.29
CA LEU A 75 -5.56 14.34 5.90
C LEU A 75 -6.61 13.53 5.13
N TRP A 76 -7.56 14.22 4.48
CA TRP A 76 -8.59 13.58 3.65
C TRP A 76 -8.02 13.25 2.27
N LEU A 77 -8.06 11.98 1.88
CA LEU A 77 -7.49 11.49 0.63
C LEU A 77 -8.48 11.72 -0.52
N ALA A 78 -8.57 12.96 -1.01
CA ALA A 78 -9.59 13.42 -1.95
C ALA A 78 -9.50 12.78 -3.35
N GLY A 79 -8.32 12.28 -3.71
CA GLY A 79 -8.06 11.57 -4.97
C GLY A 79 -6.81 10.70 -4.87
N CYS A 80 -6.46 10.05 -5.97
CA CYS A 80 -5.30 9.17 -6.08
C CYS A 80 -4.67 9.27 -7.48
N VAL A 81 -3.35 9.42 -7.53
CA VAL A 81 -2.52 9.13 -8.71
C VAL A 81 -1.73 7.87 -8.41
N SER A 82 -2.05 6.77 -9.10
CA SER A 82 -1.32 5.51 -9.00
C SER A 82 -0.31 5.40 -10.15
N LEU A 83 0.94 5.08 -9.80
CA LEU A 83 1.99 4.70 -10.73
C LEU A 83 1.97 3.17 -10.83
N ASP A 84 1.66 2.67 -12.03
CA ASP A 84 1.54 1.25 -12.36
C ASP A 84 2.77 0.77 -13.15
N GLU A 85 3.60 -0.04 -12.51
CA GLU A 85 4.79 -0.70 -13.06
C GLU A 85 4.94 -2.07 -12.37
N GLU A 86 5.41 -3.10 -13.09
CA GLU A 86 5.32 -4.49 -12.61
C GLU A 86 6.09 -4.71 -11.28
N GLY A 87 5.35 -5.07 -10.22
CA GLY A 87 5.90 -5.31 -8.89
C GLY A 87 6.19 -4.06 -8.06
N PHE A 88 5.95 -2.86 -8.61
CA PHE A 88 6.11 -1.57 -7.92
C PHE A 88 4.75 -1.03 -7.47
N VAL A 89 4.72 -0.32 -6.33
CA VAL A 89 3.54 0.40 -5.86
C VAL A 89 3.97 1.79 -5.41
N ALA A 90 3.52 2.82 -6.14
CA ALA A 90 3.51 4.18 -5.63
C ALA A 90 2.14 4.81 -5.89
N LYS A 91 1.48 5.26 -4.82
CA LYS A 91 0.23 6.04 -4.90
C LYS A 91 0.44 7.40 -4.24
N LEU A 92 -0.05 8.46 -4.89
CA LEU A 92 0.00 9.84 -4.40
C LEU A 92 -1.44 10.35 -4.22
N PHE A 93 -1.82 10.63 -2.97
CA PHE A 93 -3.15 11.08 -2.60
C PHE A 93 -3.13 12.58 -2.26
N PRO A 94 -3.67 13.48 -3.10
CA PRO A 94 -3.86 14.88 -2.73
C PRO A 94 -4.75 15.03 -1.48
N CYS A 95 -4.31 15.89 -0.56
CA CYS A 95 -4.91 16.17 0.74
C CYS A 95 -5.32 17.67 0.81
N PRO A 96 -6.41 18.07 0.12
CA PRO A 96 -6.77 19.47 -0.01
C PRO A 96 -7.15 20.10 1.33
N GLY A 97 -6.58 21.27 1.64
CA GLY A 97 -6.86 22.03 2.87
C GLY A 97 -6.05 21.62 4.10
N ALA A 98 -5.23 20.57 4.03
CA ALA A 98 -4.38 20.15 5.15
C ALA A 98 -3.11 21.02 5.30
N GLU A 99 -2.90 21.62 6.47
CA GLU A 99 -1.76 22.52 6.71
C GLU A 99 -0.40 21.80 6.80
N ARG A 100 -0.38 20.51 7.18
CA ARG A 100 0.89 19.76 7.33
C ARG A 100 1.40 19.16 6.03
N ALA A 101 0.52 18.68 5.15
CA ALA A 101 0.89 17.93 3.96
C ALA A 101 -0.19 18.05 2.87
N GLU A 102 0.22 18.46 1.68
CA GLU A 102 -0.67 18.55 0.51
C GLU A 102 -0.86 17.20 -0.19
N PHE A 103 0.03 16.23 0.09
CA PHE A 103 -0.03 14.87 -0.43
C PHE A 103 0.36 13.84 0.62
N VAL A 104 -0.25 12.66 0.55
CA VAL A 104 0.23 11.43 1.18
C VAL A 104 0.73 10.48 0.10
N ALA A 105 1.92 9.93 0.28
CA ALA A 105 2.44 8.83 -0.53
C ALA A 105 2.25 7.48 0.20
N GLN A 106 1.92 6.44 -0.57
CA GLN A 106 1.99 5.04 -0.16
C GLN A 106 2.97 4.31 -1.11
N LEU A 107 3.97 3.63 -0.55
CA LEU A 107 5.08 2.99 -1.29
C LEU A 107 5.08 1.45 -1.25
N ASP A 108 4.09 0.85 -0.57
CA ASP A 108 3.90 -0.60 -0.47
C ASP A 108 2.41 -0.97 -0.66
N PRO A 109 2.04 -2.24 -0.92
CA PRO A 109 0.63 -2.63 -1.09
C PRO A 109 -0.27 -2.39 0.14
N ASP A 110 0.28 -2.52 1.35
CA ASP A 110 -0.47 -2.65 2.61
C ASP A 110 -0.51 -1.35 3.43
N ALA A 111 -0.01 -0.23 2.88
CA ALA A 111 0.10 1.07 3.57
C ALA A 111 0.91 1.02 4.88
N LYS A 112 2.05 0.30 4.86
CA LYS A 112 3.07 0.28 5.92
C LYS A 112 4.14 1.36 5.70
N GLU A 113 4.48 1.64 4.44
CA GLU A 113 5.43 2.67 4.03
C GLU A 113 4.67 3.88 3.50
N LEU A 114 4.43 4.84 4.40
CA LEU A 114 3.77 6.11 4.10
C LEU A 114 4.76 7.27 4.15
N ALA A 115 4.44 8.37 3.47
CA ALA A 115 5.12 9.65 3.65
C ALA A 115 4.14 10.81 3.50
N THR A 116 4.35 11.88 4.26
CA THR A 116 3.60 13.14 4.15
C THR A 116 4.43 14.16 3.38
N LEU A 117 3.90 14.68 2.27
CA LEU A 117 4.64 15.44 1.27
C LEU A 117 3.96 16.79 0.92
N ARG A 118 4.76 17.69 0.34
CA ARG A 118 4.36 18.99 -0.25
C ARG A 118 5.08 19.21 -1.58
N PRO A 119 4.60 20.09 -2.48
CA PRO A 119 5.35 20.50 -3.66
C PRO A 119 6.70 21.13 -3.32
N THR A 120 7.70 20.93 -4.17
CA THR A 120 9.00 21.65 -4.15
C THR A 120 9.42 22.05 -5.57
N ASP A 121 10.16 23.14 -5.69
CA ASP A 121 10.83 23.62 -6.91
C ASP A 121 12.36 23.43 -6.88
N GLU A 122 12.92 22.80 -5.84
CA GLU A 122 14.36 22.50 -5.70
C GLU A 122 14.89 21.48 -6.73
N VAL A 123 14.01 20.76 -7.45
CA VAL A 123 14.40 19.71 -8.40
C VAL A 123 14.71 20.31 -9.77
N PRO A 124 15.99 20.32 -10.21
CA PRO A 124 16.40 20.98 -11.45
C PRO A 124 15.80 20.31 -12.70
N ASP A 125 15.47 21.11 -13.71
CA ASP A 125 14.93 20.65 -14.99
C ASP A 125 15.82 19.61 -15.68
N GLY A 126 15.19 18.71 -16.43
CA GLY A 126 15.86 17.58 -17.08
C GLY A 126 15.98 16.35 -16.20
N PRO A 127 16.83 15.36 -16.56
CA PRO A 127 16.89 14.08 -15.86
C PRO A 127 17.28 14.21 -14.39
N VAL A 128 16.51 13.58 -13.49
CA VAL A 128 16.76 13.62 -12.05
C VAL A 128 18.11 12.94 -11.74
N PRO A 129 19.02 13.59 -10.98
CA PRO A 129 20.33 13.02 -10.65
C PRO A 129 20.22 11.86 -9.66
N GLU A 130 21.32 11.14 -9.42
CA GLU A 130 21.39 10.08 -8.41
C GLU A 130 21.43 10.62 -6.97
N SER A 131 21.86 11.88 -6.79
CA SER A 131 21.88 12.57 -5.50
C SER A 131 21.55 14.05 -5.67
N LEU A 132 20.80 14.61 -4.74
CA LEU A 132 20.35 16.01 -4.76
C LEU A 132 20.34 16.61 -3.34
N PRO A 133 20.74 17.87 -3.13
CA PRO A 133 20.44 18.60 -1.90
C PRO A 133 18.97 19.06 -1.91
N ILE A 134 18.26 18.82 -0.82
CA ILE A 134 16.82 19.06 -0.63
C ILE A 134 16.59 19.45 0.83
N ASP A 135 16.02 20.63 1.09
CA ASP A 135 15.86 21.22 2.44
C ASP A 135 17.17 21.14 3.27
N GLY A 136 18.31 21.35 2.61
CA GLY A 136 19.66 21.24 3.18
C GLY A 136 20.14 19.82 3.49
N ARG A 137 19.29 18.79 3.36
CA ARG A 137 19.64 17.36 3.48
C ARG A 137 20.08 16.81 2.12
N ARG A 138 20.88 15.74 2.09
CA ARG A 138 21.28 15.09 0.83
C ARG A 138 20.50 13.80 0.66
N VAL A 139 19.57 13.79 -0.30
CA VAL A 139 18.88 12.57 -0.72
C VAL A 139 19.69 11.79 -1.75
N GLN A 140 19.43 10.49 -1.84
CA GLN A 140 20.03 9.50 -2.72
C GLN A 140 18.93 8.70 -3.41
N LEU A 141 19.15 8.28 -4.66
CA LEU A 141 18.20 7.49 -5.44
C LEU A 141 17.92 6.12 -4.82
N GLU A 142 16.64 5.84 -4.52
CA GLU A 142 16.14 4.51 -4.16
C GLU A 142 15.65 3.76 -5.41
N SER A 143 14.85 4.42 -6.25
CA SER A 143 14.27 3.82 -7.45
C SER A 143 14.01 4.84 -8.57
N ARG A 144 13.92 4.35 -9.81
CA ARG A 144 13.43 5.08 -10.99
C ARG A 144 12.87 4.09 -12.01
N GLY A 145 11.84 4.50 -12.72
CA GLY A 145 11.14 3.65 -13.69
C GLY A 145 10.23 4.46 -14.62
N VAL A 146 9.38 3.76 -15.36
CA VAL A 146 8.40 4.37 -16.28
C VAL A 146 7.05 3.68 -16.10
N ALA A 147 6.15 4.36 -15.39
CA ALA A 147 4.85 3.84 -15.03
C ALA A 147 3.73 4.29 -16.00
N GLU A 148 2.72 3.45 -16.16
CA GLU A 148 1.40 3.91 -16.57
C GLU A 148 0.73 4.64 -15.41
N ILE A 149 -0.10 5.64 -15.72
CA ILE A 149 -0.73 6.50 -14.71
C ILE A 149 -2.23 6.24 -14.69
N ARG A 150 -2.72 5.77 -13.55
CA ARG A 150 -4.15 5.63 -13.26
C ARG A 150 -4.58 6.68 -12.24
N THR A 151 -5.75 7.26 -12.41
CA THR A 151 -6.26 8.35 -11.55
C THR A 151 -7.69 8.11 -11.09
N GLU A 152 -7.96 8.46 -9.83
CA GLU A 152 -9.25 8.28 -9.17
C GLU A 152 -9.56 9.50 -8.28
N GLY A 153 -10.83 9.87 -8.13
CA GLY A 153 -11.26 10.97 -7.26
C GLY A 153 -10.95 12.37 -7.79
N GLU A 154 -10.80 13.33 -6.87
CA GLU A 154 -10.75 14.76 -7.12
C GLU A 154 -9.42 15.41 -6.68
N HIS A 155 -9.29 16.73 -6.86
CA HIS A 155 -8.10 17.52 -6.50
C HIS A 155 -6.77 17.05 -7.13
N LEU A 156 -6.85 16.27 -8.20
CA LEU A 156 -5.70 15.70 -8.90
C LEU A 156 -4.84 16.77 -9.63
N PRO A 157 -3.51 16.61 -9.68
CA PRO A 157 -2.66 17.38 -10.58
C PRO A 157 -2.97 17.04 -12.05
N ARG A 158 -2.51 17.88 -12.99
CA ARG A 158 -2.62 17.58 -14.43
C ARG A 158 -1.68 16.43 -14.82
N THR A 159 -2.21 15.22 -14.86
CA THR A 159 -1.51 13.99 -15.26
C THR A 159 -1.56 13.75 -16.78
N THR A 160 -0.84 12.72 -17.22
CA THR A 160 -0.94 12.09 -18.54
C THR A 160 -0.84 10.59 -18.36
N GLU A 161 -1.36 9.78 -19.29
CA GLU A 161 -1.45 8.30 -19.25
C GLU A 161 -0.14 7.56 -18.89
N ARG A 162 1.02 8.22 -19.05
CA ARG A 162 2.34 7.65 -18.75
C ARG A 162 3.28 8.73 -18.20
N ALA A 163 4.20 8.32 -17.32
CA ALA A 163 5.24 9.17 -16.77
C ALA A 163 6.54 8.39 -16.49
N SER A 164 7.69 9.06 -16.52
CA SER A 164 8.89 8.56 -15.83
C SER A 164 8.90 9.07 -14.39
N TYR A 165 9.42 8.28 -13.45
CA TYR A 165 9.51 8.68 -12.05
C TYR A 165 10.90 8.45 -11.46
N ALA A 166 11.19 9.14 -10.36
CA ALA A 166 12.32 8.86 -9.48
C ALA A 166 11.92 9.05 -8.01
N ILE A 167 12.34 8.13 -7.15
CA ILE A 167 12.22 8.25 -5.69
C ILE A 167 13.63 8.33 -5.10
N LEU A 168 13.86 9.35 -4.27
CA LEU A 168 15.09 9.58 -3.56
C LEU A 168 14.80 9.71 -2.06
N SER A 169 15.68 9.20 -1.19
CA SER A 169 15.53 9.30 0.27
C SER A 169 16.83 9.65 0.99
N ASP A 170 16.76 9.87 2.30
CA ASP A 170 17.94 9.80 3.17
C ASP A 170 17.72 8.85 4.37
N VAL A 171 18.82 8.54 5.07
CA VAL A 171 18.83 7.65 6.25
C VAL A 171 18.03 8.18 7.45
N GLY A 172 17.65 9.47 7.43
CA GLY A 172 16.76 10.11 8.40
C GLY A 172 15.29 10.14 7.94
N GLY A 173 14.93 9.35 6.92
CA GLY A 173 13.56 9.22 6.44
C GLY A 173 13.07 10.34 5.54
N ARG A 174 13.94 11.27 5.07
CA ARG A 174 13.51 12.25 4.05
C ARG A 174 13.07 11.50 2.80
N LEU A 175 12.07 12.02 2.10
CA LEU A 175 11.61 11.50 0.82
C LEU A 175 11.44 12.63 -0.20
N LEU A 176 11.91 12.39 -1.42
CA LEU A 176 11.60 13.16 -2.62
C LEU A 176 11.03 12.19 -3.66
N VAL A 177 9.82 12.49 -4.13
CA VAL A 177 9.17 11.79 -5.25
C VAL A 177 9.06 12.76 -6.43
N VAL A 178 9.61 12.38 -7.59
CA VAL A 178 9.53 13.16 -8.83
C VAL A 178 8.78 12.34 -9.87
N VAL A 179 7.78 12.95 -10.51
CA VAL A 179 6.97 12.36 -11.58
C VAL A 179 6.96 13.30 -12.79
N ASP A 180 7.53 12.83 -13.90
CA ASP A 180 7.66 13.54 -15.17
C ASP A 180 6.64 12.99 -16.17
N PHE A 181 5.47 13.61 -16.17
CA PHE A 181 4.35 13.29 -17.08
C PHE A 181 4.71 13.58 -18.54
N VAL A 182 4.42 12.64 -19.45
CA VAL A 182 4.75 12.76 -20.88
C VAL A 182 3.96 13.88 -21.54
N LYS A 183 4.63 15.02 -21.79
CA LYS A 183 4.04 16.32 -22.22
C LYS A 183 3.22 17.05 -21.14
N GLY A 184 3.27 16.59 -19.89
CA GLY A 184 2.72 17.30 -18.73
C GLY A 184 3.74 18.25 -18.09
N LYS A 185 3.38 18.82 -16.92
CA LYS A 185 4.34 19.51 -16.04
C LYS A 185 4.91 18.49 -15.04
N ARG A 186 6.20 18.56 -14.72
CA ARG A 186 6.79 17.87 -13.57
C ARG A 186 5.97 18.10 -12.29
N LEU A 187 5.75 17.01 -11.55
CA LEU A 187 5.33 17.01 -10.16
C LEU A 187 6.53 16.57 -9.31
N ALA A 188 7.05 17.46 -8.47
CA ALA A 188 8.06 17.13 -7.48
C ALA A 188 7.47 17.34 -6.08
N LEU A 189 7.52 16.29 -5.26
CA LEU A 189 6.92 16.23 -3.94
C LEU A 189 7.96 15.83 -2.90
N VAL A 190 8.07 16.59 -1.83
CA VAL A 190 9.07 16.40 -0.78
C VAL A 190 8.44 16.37 0.61
N GLY A 191 9.03 15.60 1.51
CA GLY A 191 8.67 15.54 2.91
C GLY A 191 9.39 14.39 3.58
N ASP A 192 8.75 13.74 4.55
CA ASP A 192 9.39 12.71 5.37
C ASP A 192 8.49 11.47 5.49
N ARG A 193 9.12 10.29 5.57
CA ARG A 193 8.48 8.97 5.74
C ARG A 193 7.81 8.92 7.13
N VAL A 194 6.53 8.58 7.14
CA VAL A 194 5.69 8.50 8.35
C VAL A 194 5.44 7.04 8.69
N SER A 195 5.92 6.60 9.86
CA SER A 195 5.67 5.23 10.31
C SER A 195 4.19 5.01 10.63
N ARG A 196 3.65 3.87 10.20
CA ARG A 196 2.21 3.56 10.23
C ARG A 196 1.55 3.62 11.63
N HIS A 197 2.34 3.52 12.70
CA HIS A 197 1.86 3.62 14.09
C HIS A 197 1.68 5.06 14.59
N MET A 198 2.09 6.07 13.81
CA MET A 198 1.88 7.49 14.11
C MET A 198 0.64 8.07 13.41
N VAL A 199 -0.17 7.20 12.79
CA VAL A 199 -1.31 7.58 11.94
C VAL A 199 -2.49 6.67 12.21
N ASP A 200 -3.59 7.25 12.70
CA ASP A 200 -4.88 6.55 12.73
C ASP A 200 -5.55 6.65 11.36
N LEU A 201 -6.11 5.54 10.88
CA LEU A 201 -6.85 5.47 9.61
C LEU A 201 -8.33 5.35 9.90
N LEU A 202 -9.10 6.38 9.53
CA LEU A 202 -10.55 6.34 9.46
C LEU A 202 -10.93 5.90 8.04
N PRO A 203 -11.55 4.72 7.85
CA PRO A 203 -11.96 4.29 6.53
C PRO A 203 -12.98 5.22 5.89
N GLY A 204 -12.73 5.60 4.65
CA GLY A 204 -13.77 6.14 3.77
C GLY A 204 -14.89 5.12 3.64
N GLY A 205 -16.13 5.60 3.57
CA GLY A 205 -17.25 4.73 3.26
C GLY A 205 -17.10 4.22 1.84
N ASP A 206 -16.86 2.91 1.69
CA ASP A 206 -17.01 2.24 0.40
C ASP A 206 -18.44 2.50 -0.08
N LEU A 207 -18.60 3.35 -1.10
CA LEU A 207 -19.89 3.57 -1.75
C LEU A 207 -20.27 2.26 -2.43
N GLU A 208 -21.19 1.50 -1.82
CA GLU A 208 -21.75 0.33 -2.48
C GLU A 208 -22.34 0.77 -3.83
N PRO A 209 -22.06 0.03 -4.92
CA PRO A 209 -22.52 0.41 -6.25
C PRO A 209 -24.05 0.40 -6.25
N ASN A 210 -24.67 1.58 -6.37
CA ASN A 210 -26.12 1.75 -6.33
C ASN A 210 -26.81 0.71 -7.23
N GLU A 211 -27.55 -0.22 -6.62
CA GLU A 211 -28.42 -1.12 -7.38
C GLU A 211 -29.46 -0.26 -8.13
N PRO A 212 -29.60 -0.42 -9.46
CA PRO A 212 -30.56 0.36 -10.23
C PRO A 212 -31.99 0.02 -9.79
N SER A 213 -32.75 1.04 -9.42
CA SER A 213 -34.15 0.96 -8.98
C SER A 213 -35.14 0.84 -10.14
#